data_AF-A0A7J3GC48-F1
#
_entry.id   AF-A0A7J3GC48-F1
#
_cell.length_a   1.000
_cell.length_b   1.000
_cell.length_c   1.000
_cell.angle_alpha   90.00
_cell.angle_beta   90.00
_cell.angle_gamma   90.00
#
_symmetry.space_group_name_H-M   'P 1'
#
loop_
_entity.id
_entity.type
_entity.pdbx_description
1 polymer ?
#
loop_
_entity_poly.entity_id
_entity_poly.type
_entity_poly.pdbx_seq_one_letter_code
_entity_poly.pdbx_strand_id
1 'polypeptide(L)'
;LEKVTGKKYEVVEFSEDPIQLIKNALKPANVKEVRIIKKPDGNVIAVASVDGKDKGIAIGKNGRNAEKVRFLAKRYFNISNVIIV
;
A
#
# COMPACT_ATOMS: atom_id res chain seq x y z
N LEU A 1 -20.29 -11.90 1.53
CA LEU A 1 -19.15 -12.49 0.79
C LEU A 1 -18.54 -13.67 1.54
N GLU A 2 -18.07 -13.48 2.77
CA GLU A 2 -17.43 -14.55 3.55
C GLU A 2 -18.36 -15.75 3.83
N LYS A 3 -19.61 -15.52 4.24
CA LYS A 3 -20.60 -16.60 4.48
C LYS A 3 -20.92 -17.47 3.25
N VAL A 4 -20.69 -16.94 2.05
CA VAL A 4 -21.04 -17.63 0.79
C VAL A 4 -19.85 -18.37 0.19
N THR A 5 -18.63 -17.92 0.50
CA THR A 5 -17.41 -18.39 -0.18
C THR A 5 -16.38 -19.01 0.77
N GLY A 6 -16.57 -18.88 2.10
CA GLY A 6 -15.63 -19.33 3.11
C GLY A 6 -14.29 -18.59 3.11
N LYS A 7 -14.15 -17.49 2.33
CA LYS A 7 -12.90 -16.74 2.19
C LYS A 7 -12.96 -15.42 2.95
N LYS A 8 -11.83 -15.01 3.51
CA LYS A 8 -11.64 -13.65 4.03
C LYS A 8 -11.42 -12.69 2.87
N TYR A 9 -12.17 -11.59 2.88
CA TYR A 9 -12.05 -10.51 1.90
C TYR A 9 -11.54 -9.27 2.58
N GLU A 10 -10.77 -8.50 1.83
CA GLU A 10 -10.36 -7.17 2.22
C GLU A 10 -10.76 -6.23 1.10
N VAL A 11 -11.43 -5.13 1.46
CA VAL A 11 -11.92 -4.14 0.50
C VAL A 11 -11.03 -2.92 0.63
N VAL A 12 -10.44 -2.52 -0.49
CA VAL A 12 -9.63 -1.30 -0.59
C VAL A 12 -10.35 -0.34 -1.53
N GLU A 13 -10.56 0.87 -1.06
CA GLU A 13 -11.10 1.96 -1.86
C GLU A 13 -10.13 2.33 -2.99
N PHE A 14 -10.59 2.18 -4.23
CA PHE A 14 -9.80 2.51 -5.40
C PHE A 14 -9.69 4.04 -5.57
N SER A 15 -8.59 4.48 -6.19
CA SER A 15 -8.41 5.86 -6.64
C SER A 15 -7.53 5.84 -7.89
N GLU A 16 -7.77 6.77 -8.80
CA GLU A 16 -6.92 7.00 -9.98
C GLU A 16 -5.62 7.73 -9.62
N ASP A 17 -5.54 8.34 -8.42
CA ASP A 17 -4.30 8.88 -7.89
C ASP A 17 -3.50 7.78 -7.16
N PRO A 18 -2.26 7.46 -7.59
CA PRO A 18 -1.42 6.47 -6.91
C PRO A 18 -1.17 6.79 -5.44
N ILE A 19 -1.07 8.08 -5.08
CA ILE A 19 -0.85 8.49 -3.69
C ILE A 19 -2.07 8.12 -2.85
N GLN A 20 -3.27 8.45 -3.33
CA GLN A 20 -4.50 8.14 -2.61
C GLN A 20 -4.77 6.63 -2.55
N LEU A 21 -4.49 5.87 -3.61
CA LEU A 21 -4.62 4.40 -3.57
C LEU A 21 -3.71 3.80 -2.48
N ILE A 22 -2.45 4.25 -2.39
CA ILE A 22 -1.50 3.77 -1.38
C ILE A 22 -1.98 4.12 0.03
N LYS A 23 -2.48 5.35 0.24
CA LYS A 23 -3.08 5.75 1.52
C LYS A 23 -4.28 4.87 1.88
N ASN A 24 -5.17 4.61 0.93
CA ASN A 24 -6.35 3.75 1.14
C ASN A 24 -5.95 2.30 1.48
N ALA A 25 -4.94 1.76 0.79
CA ALA A 25 -4.47 0.39 1.01
C ALA A 25 -3.77 0.19 2.38
N LEU A 26 -3.25 1.28 2.97
CA LEU A 26 -2.59 1.27 4.27
C LEU A 26 -3.54 1.53 5.46
N LYS A 27 -4.82 1.87 5.22
CA LYS A 27 -5.82 1.99 6.29
C LYS A 27 -5.83 0.69 7.15
N PRO A 28 -5.85 0.79 8.49
CA PRO A 28 -6.10 1.98 9.30
C PRO A 28 -4.85 2.77 9.73
N ALA A 29 -3.65 2.46 9.22
CA ALA A 29 -2.45 3.18 9.59
C ALA A 29 -2.49 4.66 9.13
N ASN A 30 -2.07 5.58 9.99
CA ASN A 30 -1.95 6.99 9.62
C ASN A 30 -0.71 7.23 8.76
N VAL A 31 -0.95 7.48 7.47
CA VAL A 31 0.08 7.84 6.50
C VAL A 31 0.23 9.36 6.48
N LYS A 32 1.40 9.86 6.88
CA LYS A 32 1.75 11.29 6.88
C LYS A 32 1.98 11.79 5.46
N GLU A 33 2.70 11.02 4.65
CA GLU A 33 3.10 11.43 3.31
C GLU A 33 3.34 10.21 2.42
N VAL A 34 3.11 10.35 1.11
CA VAL A 34 3.58 9.39 0.10
C VAL A 34 4.31 10.17 -0.97
N ARG A 35 5.56 9.78 -1.26
CA ARG A 35 6.38 10.34 -2.33
C ARG A 35 6.57 9.33 -3.43
N ILE A 36 6.38 9.74 -4.68
CA ILE A 36 6.68 8.94 -5.86
C ILE A 36 8.05 9.36 -6.39
N ILE A 37 8.96 8.40 -6.53
CA ILE A 37 10.34 8.63 -6.95
C ILE A 37 10.58 7.82 -8.23
N LYS A 38 10.96 8.51 -9.30
CA LYS A 38 11.43 7.88 -10.53
C LYS A 38 12.95 7.70 -10.43
N LYS A 39 13.40 6.45 -10.49
CA LYS A 39 14.82 6.09 -10.48
C LYS A 39 15.47 6.31 -11.85
N PRO A 40 16.80 6.47 -11.91
CA PRO A 40 17.53 6.62 -13.17
C PRO A 40 17.37 5.45 -14.14
N ASP A 41 17.14 4.23 -13.63
CA ASP A 41 16.89 3.01 -14.41
C ASP A 41 15.47 2.95 -15.00
N GLY A 42 14.66 4.00 -14.82
CA GLY A 42 13.29 4.09 -15.29
C GLY A 42 12.25 3.49 -14.34
N ASN A 43 12.67 2.78 -13.27
CA ASN A 43 11.74 2.22 -12.30
C ASN A 43 11.11 3.32 -11.42
N VAL A 44 9.83 3.17 -11.12
CA VAL A 44 9.13 4.04 -10.18
C VAL A 44 8.98 3.33 -8.84
N ILE A 45 9.29 4.02 -7.74
CA ILE A 45 9.04 3.55 -6.38
C ILE A 45 8.19 4.55 -5.61
N ALA A 46 7.47 4.09 -4.60
CA ALA A 46 6.78 4.94 -3.64
C ALA A 46 7.43 4.82 -2.25
N VAL A 47 7.51 5.94 -1.53
CA VAL A 47 7.92 5.98 -0.13
C VAL A 47 6.76 6.52 0.68
N ALA A 48 6.18 5.69 1.54
CA ALA A 48 5.07 6.03 2.41
C ALA A 48 5.58 6.24 3.85
N SER A 49 5.50 7.47 4.33
CA SER A 49 5.85 7.85 5.71
C SER A 49 4.63 7.64 6.59
N VAL A 50 4.76 6.73 7.57
CA VAL A 50 3.68 6.41 8.51
C VAL A 50 4.01 6.94 9.91
N ASP A 51 2.98 7.14 10.72
CA ASP A 51 3.20 7.38 12.14
C ASP A 51 3.93 6.18 12.77
N GLY A 52 4.90 6.44 13.65
CA GLY A 52 5.73 5.41 14.25
C GLY A 52 4.91 4.39 15.03
N LYS A 53 3.84 4.84 15.69
CA LYS A 53 2.87 3.98 16.40
C LYS A 53 2.11 3.03 15.46
N ASP A 54 1.92 3.42 14.20
CA ASP A 54 1.13 2.68 13.21
C ASP A 54 2.00 1.83 12.27
N LYS A 55 3.34 1.93 12.35
CA LYS A 55 4.27 1.20 11.49
C LYS A 55 4.06 -0.31 11.53
N GLY A 56 3.79 -0.88 12.70
CA GLY A 56 3.49 -2.31 12.85
C GLY A 56 2.22 -2.74 12.10
N ILE A 57 1.17 -1.92 12.17
CA ILE A 57 -0.11 -2.18 11.47
C ILE A 57 0.06 -1.96 9.96
N ALA A 58 0.81 -0.93 9.56
CA ALA A 58 1.13 -0.64 8.17
C ALA A 58 1.87 -1.81 7.49
N ILE A 59 2.80 -2.47 8.19
CA ILE A 59 3.50 -3.66 7.68
C ILE A 59 2.60 -4.90 7.74
N GLY A 60 1.86 -5.07 8.84
CA GLY A 60 1.02 -6.23 9.10
C GLY A 60 1.82 -7.49 9.48
N LYS A 61 1.11 -8.50 9.99
CA LYS A 61 1.73 -9.78 10.38
C LYS A 61 2.44 -10.41 9.17
N ASN A 62 3.71 -10.76 9.33
CA ASN A 62 4.58 -11.30 8.28
C ASN A 62 4.66 -10.41 7.02
N GLY A 63 4.45 -9.10 7.14
CA GLY A 63 4.52 -8.18 6.00
C GLY A 63 3.31 -8.23 5.06
N ARG A 64 2.24 -8.97 5.41
CA ARG A 64 1.07 -9.17 4.55
C ARG A 64 0.46 -7.87 4.02
N ASN A 65 0.40 -6.83 4.86
CA ASN A 65 -0.18 -5.55 4.44
C ASN A 65 0.76 -4.79 3.49
N ALA A 66 2.06 -4.80 3.77
CA ALA A 66 3.07 -4.23 2.88
C ALA A 66 3.10 -4.92 1.51
N GLU A 67 2.96 -6.24 1.45
CA GLU A 67 2.88 -7.00 0.19
C GLU A 67 1.62 -6.67 -0.61
N LYS A 68 0.46 -6.59 0.06
CA LYS A 68 -0.80 -6.16 -0.56
C LYS A 68 -0.67 -4.78 -1.21
N VAL A 69 -0.10 -3.81 -0.49
CA VAL A 69 0.08 -2.44 -1.01
C VAL A 69 1.02 -2.43 -2.22
N ARG A 70 2.13 -3.18 -2.17
CA ARG A 70 3.04 -3.34 -3.32
C ARG A 70 2.33 -3.96 -4.52
N PHE A 71 1.51 -4.99 -4.30
CA PHE A 71 0.74 -5.65 -5.34
C PHE A 71 -0.23 -4.68 -6.03
N LEU A 72 -1.00 -3.91 -5.26
CA LEU A 72 -1.95 -2.93 -5.79
C LEU A 72 -1.23 -1.81 -6.57
N ALA A 73 -0.16 -1.25 -5.99
CA ALA A 73 0.62 -0.19 -6.62
C ALA A 73 1.27 -0.64 -7.94
N LYS A 74 1.78 -1.88 -7.99
CA LYS A 74 2.33 -2.45 -9.23
C LYS A 74 1.24 -2.68 -10.28
N ARG A 75 0.09 -3.25 -9.87
CA ARG A 75 -1.01 -3.63 -10.77
C ARG A 75 -1.63 -2.43 -11.48
N TYR A 76 -1.87 -1.34 -10.76
CA TYR A 76 -2.60 -0.19 -11.31
C TYR A 76 -1.72 0.94 -11.82
N PHE A 77 -0.50 1.09 -11.28
CA PHE A 77 0.36 2.25 -11.56
C PHE A 77 1.78 1.89 -11.98
N ASN A 78 2.08 0.61 -12.16
CA ASN A 78 3.42 0.11 -12.50
C ASN A 78 4.53 0.57 -11.52
N ILE A 79 4.16 0.88 -10.27
CA ILE A 79 5.11 1.23 -9.21
C ILE A 79 5.80 -0.06 -8.77
N SER A 80 7.09 -0.17 -9.05
CA SER A 80 7.90 -1.38 -8.84
C SER A 80 8.07 -1.73 -7.37
N ASN A 81 8.02 -0.75 -6.46
CA ASN A 81 8.11 -1.01 -5.04
C ASN A 81 7.47 0.09 -4.18
N VAL A 82 7.03 -0.29 -2.97
CA VAL A 82 6.54 0.63 -1.93
C VAL A 82 7.35 0.40 -0.66
N ILE A 83 7.99 1.45 -0.15
CA ILE A 83 8.80 1.42 1.07
C ILE A 83 8.01 2.14 2.15
N ILE A 84 7.80 1.46 3.28
CA ILE A 84 7.12 2.04 4.46
C ILE A 84 8.20 2.49 5.44
N VAL A 85 8.24 3.79 5.72
CA VAL A 85 9.22 4.42 6.63
C VAL A 85 8.57 4.89 7.91
#